data_AF-A0A455B4E8-F1
#
_entry.id   AF-A0A455B4E8-F1
#
_cell.length_a   1.000
_cell.length_b   1.000
_cell.length_c   1.000
_cell.angle_alpha   90.00
_cell.angle_beta   90.00
_cell.angle_gamma   90.00
#
_symmetry.space_group_name_H-M   'P 1'
#
loop_
_entity.id
_entity.type
_entity.pdbx_description
1 polymer ?
#
loop_
_entity_poly.entity_id
_entity_poly.type
_entity_poly.pdbx_seq_one_letter_code
_entity_poly.pdbx_strand_id
1 'polypeptide(L)'
;MQPIDPSGVASLPDRRVHTKLEEMLVPRKMSVSPLESWLTVRCLLPRLDAGTPGTVSPAQVYECPPSRAGEGVEQGGKEVWDAPQIQCKNVLKIRRRKMNHHKYRKLVKRTRFLRRKVREGRLKRKQMRFERDLRRIWRKAGLKEAPAGWQTPKIYLKGR
;
A
#
# COMPACT_ATOMS: atom_id res chain seq x y z
N MET A 1 15.97 -76.24 -11.59
CA MET A 1 15.54 -75.21 -10.61
C MET A 1 15.99 -73.86 -11.15
N GLN A 2 15.02 -73.00 -11.49
CA GLN A 2 15.18 -71.56 -11.84
C GLN A 2 15.86 -70.76 -10.70
N PRO A 3 16.25 -69.46 -10.85
CA PRO A 3 15.86 -68.43 -11.88
C PRO A 3 17.07 -67.78 -12.62
N ILE A 4 16.98 -67.16 -13.81
CA ILE A 4 16.25 -65.97 -14.35
C ILE A 4 16.91 -64.61 -14.02
N ASP A 5 17.57 -64.05 -15.05
CA ASP A 5 17.68 -62.65 -15.54
C ASP A 5 18.26 -61.52 -14.65
N PRO A 6 18.41 -60.26 -15.16
CA PRO A 6 19.55 -59.75 -15.92
C PRO A 6 20.05 -58.42 -15.31
N SER A 7 20.74 -57.57 -16.08
CA SER A 7 20.98 -56.13 -15.83
C SER A 7 22.30 -55.72 -15.15
N GLY A 8 23.37 -55.67 -15.94
CA GLY A 8 24.48 -54.75 -15.69
C GLY A 8 24.13 -53.34 -16.19
N VAL A 9 23.30 -52.60 -15.45
CA VAL A 9 23.13 -51.16 -15.66
C VAL A 9 24.34 -50.46 -15.04
N ALA A 10 25.04 -49.67 -15.84
CA ALA A 10 26.16 -48.83 -15.43
C ALA A 10 25.83 -48.09 -14.13
N SER A 11 26.65 -48.32 -13.10
CA SER A 11 26.60 -47.63 -11.82
C SER A 11 26.94 -46.15 -12.04
N LEU A 12 25.91 -45.31 -12.10
CA LEU A 12 26.05 -43.85 -12.04
C LEU A 12 26.80 -43.46 -10.75
N PRO A 13 27.86 -42.64 -10.83
CA PRO A 13 28.66 -42.31 -9.66
C PRO A 13 28.07 -41.08 -8.97
N ASP A 14 26.81 -41.07 -8.52
CA ASP A 14 26.27 -39.75 -8.14
C ASP A 14 25.12 -39.71 -7.13
N ARG A 15 25.34 -40.31 -5.96
CA ARG A 15 24.49 -39.99 -4.80
C ARG A 15 25.26 -39.46 -3.60
N ARG A 16 26.51 -39.91 -3.40
CA ARG A 16 27.39 -39.39 -2.33
C ARG A 16 28.01 -38.04 -2.68
N VAL A 17 28.27 -37.78 -3.95
CA VAL A 17 28.85 -36.50 -4.41
C VAL A 17 27.80 -35.40 -4.34
N HIS A 18 26.57 -35.71 -4.75
CA HIS A 18 25.40 -34.83 -4.63
C HIS A 18 25.07 -34.43 -3.18
N THR A 19 25.15 -35.35 -2.21
CA THR A 19 24.91 -35.04 -0.78
C THR A 19 26.02 -34.19 -0.17
N LYS A 20 27.28 -34.43 -0.57
CA LYS A 20 28.43 -33.65 -0.10
C LYS A 20 28.42 -32.23 -0.67
N LEU A 21 27.94 -32.06 -1.90
CA LEU A 21 27.70 -30.74 -2.51
C LEU A 21 26.49 -30.03 -1.89
N GLU A 22 25.38 -30.73 -1.61
CA GLU A 22 24.25 -30.16 -0.86
C GLU A 22 24.69 -29.68 0.53
N GLU A 23 25.52 -30.42 1.25
CA GLU A 23 26.02 -29.98 2.57
C GLU A 23 26.99 -28.78 2.49
N MET A 24 27.73 -28.62 1.40
CA MET A 24 28.59 -27.44 1.15
C MET A 24 27.81 -26.22 0.63
N LEU A 25 26.64 -26.43 -0.01
CA LEU A 25 25.79 -25.41 -0.63
C LEU A 25 24.59 -24.98 0.24
N VAL A 26 24.46 -25.51 1.45
CA VAL A 26 23.53 -25.00 2.45
C VAL A 26 24.33 -24.20 3.48
N PRO A 27 24.43 -22.86 3.34
CA PRO A 27 24.91 -22.04 4.42
C PRO A 27 23.93 -22.16 5.60
N ARG A 28 24.19 -23.07 6.54
CA ARG A 28 23.42 -23.24 7.79
C ARG A 28 23.44 -21.98 8.69
N LYS A 29 24.04 -20.88 8.22
CA LYS A 29 24.07 -19.55 8.87
C LYS A 29 23.56 -18.40 7.98
N MET A 30 23.08 -18.66 6.78
CA MET A 30 22.38 -17.63 6.00
C MET A 30 20.87 -17.90 6.04
N SER A 31 20.09 -16.85 6.26
CA SER A 31 18.62 -16.87 6.28
C SER A 31 18.03 -17.02 4.88
N VAL A 32 18.61 -17.90 4.05
CA VAL A 32 18.22 -18.13 2.67
C VAL A 32 17.49 -19.45 2.63
N SER A 33 16.23 -19.41 2.20
CA SER A 33 15.41 -20.60 2.07
C SER A 33 15.95 -21.53 0.96
N PRO A 34 15.70 -22.85 1.02
CA PRO A 34 16.14 -23.78 -0.02
C PRO A 34 15.73 -23.36 -1.44
N LEU A 35 14.54 -22.74 -1.57
CA LEU A 35 14.04 -22.22 -2.84
C LEU A 35 14.84 -21.01 -3.34
N GLU A 36 15.17 -20.07 -2.47
CA GLU A 36 15.98 -18.91 -2.83
C GLU A 36 17.40 -19.33 -3.23
N SER A 37 17.98 -20.30 -2.55
CA SER A 37 19.27 -20.90 -2.94
C SER A 37 19.18 -21.50 -4.35
N TRP A 38 18.16 -22.34 -4.59
CA TRP A 38 17.96 -22.99 -5.89
C TRP A 38 17.75 -21.98 -7.03
N LEU A 39 16.95 -20.93 -6.80
CA LEU A 39 16.72 -19.88 -7.79
C LEU A 39 18.00 -19.06 -8.05
N THR A 40 18.76 -18.75 -7.01
CA THR A 40 20.03 -18.01 -7.12
C THR A 40 21.04 -18.77 -7.96
N VAL A 41 21.15 -20.09 -7.74
CA VAL A 41 22.00 -20.98 -8.54
C VAL A 41 21.60 -20.95 -10.02
N ARG A 42 20.29 -20.96 -10.34
CA ARG A 42 19.82 -20.90 -11.74
C ARG A 42 19.97 -19.54 -12.41
N CYS A 43 19.96 -18.46 -11.62
CA CYS A 43 20.12 -17.11 -12.14
C CYS A 43 21.59 -16.71 -12.32
N LEU A 44 22.48 -17.22 -11.46
CA LEU A 44 23.90 -16.85 -11.45
C LEU A 44 24.79 -17.84 -12.20
N LEU A 45 24.43 -19.13 -12.26
CA LEU A 45 25.18 -20.09 -13.06
C LEU A 45 24.73 -20.02 -14.52
N PRO A 46 25.67 -19.87 -15.48
CA PRO A 46 25.37 -20.12 -16.88
C PRO A 46 24.81 -21.54 -17.03
N ARG A 47 23.69 -21.69 -17.76
CA ARG A 47 23.13 -23.01 -18.06
C ARG A 47 24.21 -23.85 -18.76
N LEU A 48 24.61 -24.94 -18.14
CA LEU A 48 25.64 -25.86 -18.67
C LEU A 48 25.22 -26.51 -20.01
N ASP A 49 23.93 -26.45 -20.36
CA ASP A 49 23.39 -26.97 -21.63
C ASP A 49 23.36 -25.95 -22.78
N ALA A 50 23.91 -24.74 -22.59
CA ALA A 50 24.10 -23.80 -23.69
C ALA A 50 25.42 -24.12 -24.40
N GLY A 51 25.36 -25.02 -25.38
CA GLY A 51 26.45 -25.21 -26.33
C GLY A 51 26.82 -23.87 -26.99
N THR A 52 28.14 -23.68 -27.14
CA THR A 52 28.87 -22.61 -27.87
C THR A 52 29.27 -21.37 -27.04
N PRO A 53 30.58 -21.03 -26.96
CA PRO A 53 31.06 -19.86 -26.21
C PRO A 53 30.90 -18.61 -27.07
N GLY A 54 29.84 -17.85 -26.84
CA GLY A 54 29.71 -16.47 -27.30
C GLY A 54 30.07 -15.51 -26.17
N THR A 55 31.12 -14.72 -26.36
CA THR A 55 31.61 -13.64 -25.49
C THR A 55 30.48 -12.85 -24.81
N VAL A 56 30.26 -13.09 -23.52
CA VAL A 56 29.25 -12.34 -22.73
C VAL A 56 29.91 -11.10 -22.11
N SER A 57 29.73 -9.97 -22.78
CA SER A 57 30.02 -8.62 -22.26
C SER A 57 29.12 -8.31 -21.04
N PRO A 58 29.65 -7.69 -19.96
CA PRO A 58 28.91 -7.41 -18.73
C PRO A 58 28.06 -6.14 -18.89
N ALA A 59 27.07 -6.17 -19.78
CA ALA A 59 26.15 -5.05 -19.97
C ALA A 59 24.79 -5.49 -20.53
N GLN A 60 24.28 -6.66 -20.14
CA GLN A 60 22.87 -6.98 -20.37
C GLN A 60 22.02 -6.19 -19.36
N VAL A 61 21.87 -4.90 -19.65
CA VAL A 61 20.75 -4.08 -19.18
C VAL A 61 19.49 -4.88 -19.48
N TYR A 62 18.72 -5.17 -18.43
CA TYR A 62 17.41 -5.77 -18.59
C TYR A 62 16.57 -4.85 -19.48
N GLU A 63 16.40 -5.24 -20.74
CA GLU A 63 15.55 -4.53 -21.67
C GLU A 63 14.11 -4.84 -21.30
N CYS A 64 13.45 -3.86 -20.69
CA CYS A 64 12.03 -3.93 -20.39
C CYS A 64 11.27 -4.11 -21.72
N PRO A 65 10.34 -5.08 -21.84
CA PRO A 65 9.55 -5.24 -23.06
C PRO A 65 8.93 -3.90 -23.46
N PRO A 66 8.99 -3.50 -24.74
CA PRO A 66 8.56 -2.18 -25.16
C PRO A 66 7.10 -1.96 -24.74
N SER A 67 6.88 -0.96 -23.89
CA SER A 67 5.54 -0.48 -23.61
C SER A 67 5.00 0.10 -24.92
N ARG A 68 3.90 -0.45 -25.45
CA ARG A 68 3.16 0.13 -26.58
C ARG A 68 2.64 1.53 -26.20
N ALA A 69 3.52 2.51 -26.30
CA ALA A 69 3.25 3.91 -26.04
C ALA A 69 4.06 4.72 -27.05
N GLY A 70 3.50 4.84 -28.25
CA GLY A 70 3.91 5.84 -29.23
C GLY A 70 4.67 5.31 -30.43
N GLU A 71 3.97 4.60 -31.32
CA GLU A 71 4.27 4.70 -32.75
C GLU A 71 2.99 5.14 -33.46
N GLY A 72 3.01 6.40 -33.89
CA GLY A 72 2.02 6.89 -34.82
C GLY A 72 2.36 6.43 -36.23
N VAL A 73 1.28 6.28 -37.01
CA VAL A 73 1.19 6.21 -38.49
C VAL A 73 0.79 4.82 -39.04
N GLU A 74 -0.51 4.73 -39.31
CA GLU A 74 -1.16 4.13 -40.49
C GLU A 74 -0.89 2.64 -40.82
N GLN A 75 -1.85 1.77 -40.48
CA GLN A 75 -2.78 1.16 -41.45
C GLN A 75 -3.61 0.03 -40.83
N GLY A 76 -4.92 0.10 -41.12
CA GLY A 76 -5.94 -0.97 -41.15
C GLY A 76 -5.71 -2.27 -40.39
N GLY A 77 -6.57 -2.55 -39.39
CA GLY A 77 -6.70 -3.90 -38.85
C GLY A 77 -7.42 -3.93 -37.52
N LYS A 78 -8.70 -4.28 -37.56
CA LYS A 78 -9.61 -4.47 -36.44
C LYS A 78 -9.10 -5.54 -35.48
N GLU A 79 -8.60 -5.17 -34.30
CA GLU A 79 -8.72 -6.02 -33.11
C GLU A 79 -8.67 -5.20 -31.81
N VAL A 80 -9.84 -5.16 -31.19
CA VAL A 80 -10.16 -4.55 -29.92
C VAL A 80 -9.41 -5.29 -28.81
N TRP A 81 -8.26 -4.77 -28.38
CA TRP A 81 -7.75 -5.08 -27.06
C TRP A 81 -8.42 -4.12 -26.08
N ASP A 82 -9.68 -4.41 -25.74
CA ASP A 82 -10.40 -3.84 -24.60
C ASP A 82 -9.77 -4.37 -23.29
N ALA A 83 -8.49 -4.10 -23.08
CA ALA A 83 -7.94 -4.13 -21.74
C ALA A 83 -8.50 -2.88 -21.03
N PRO A 84 -9.27 -3.03 -19.94
CA PRO A 84 -9.77 -1.86 -19.22
C PRO A 84 -8.55 -1.05 -18.80
N GLN A 85 -8.41 0.15 -19.35
CA GLN A 85 -7.30 1.04 -19.03
C GLN A 85 -7.40 1.35 -17.53
N ILE A 86 -6.69 0.59 -16.70
CA ILE A 86 -6.78 0.69 -15.25
C ILE A 86 -6.25 2.08 -14.91
N GLN A 87 -7.16 3.03 -14.68
CA GLN A 87 -6.81 4.37 -14.25
C GLN A 87 -6.35 4.33 -12.79
N CYS A 88 -5.16 3.76 -12.55
CA CYS A 88 -4.52 3.60 -11.24
C CYS A 88 -4.40 4.94 -10.48
N LYS A 89 -4.40 6.07 -11.21
CA LYS A 89 -4.44 7.42 -10.65
C LYS A 89 -5.63 7.61 -9.70
N ASN A 90 -6.80 7.00 -9.97
CA ASN A 90 -7.95 7.06 -9.07
C ASN A 90 -7.83 6.08 -7.89
N VAL A 91 -7.34 4.86 -8.10
CA VAL A 91 -7.16 3.86 -7.02
C VAL A 91 -6.16 4.34 -5.97
N LEU A 92 -5.04 4.97 -6.37
CA LEU A 92 -4.06 5.53 -5.42
C LEU A 92 -4.64 6.72 -4.63
N LYS A 93 -5.44 7.59 -5.27
CA LYS A 93 -6.18 8.65 -4.58
C LYS A 93 -7.18 8.07 -3.58
N ILE A 94 -7.89 7.00 -3.93
CA ILE A 94 -8.86 6.31 -3.07
C ILE A 94 -8.14 5.65 -1.87
N ARG A 95 -7.07 4.88 -2.10
CA ARG A 95 -6.29 4.23 -1.02
C ARG A 95 -5.72 5.25 -0.03
N ARG A 96 -5.23 6.39 -0.52
CA ARG A 96 -4.78 7.51 0.32
C ARG A 96 -5.93 8.09 1.15
N ARG A 97 -7.08 8.39 0.54
CA ARG A 97 -8.28 8.88 1.25
C ARG A 97 -8.78 7.88 2.29
N LYS A 98 -8.79 6.58 1.95
CA LYS A 98 -9.13 5.46 2.86
C LYS A 98 -8.21 5.49 4.09
N MET A 99 -6.90 5.54 3.87
CA MET A 99 -5.92 5.57 4.96
C MET A 99 -6.05 6.85 5.80
N ASN A 100 -6.22 8.01 5.17
CA ASN A 100 -6.42 9.28 5.88
C ASN A 100 -7.67 9.26 6.76
N HIS A 101 -8.80 8.77 6.22
CA HIS A 101 -10.03 8.62 6.99
C HIS A 101 -9.86 7.63 8.15
N HIS A 102 -9.20 6.49 7.91
CA HIS A 102 -8.91 5.49 8.93
C HIS A 102 -8.08 6.10 10.08
N LYS A 103 -6.96 6.77 9.76
CA LYS A 103 -6.11 7.46 10.74
C LYS A 103 -6.88 8.55 11.49
N TYR A 104 -7.69 9.35 10.78
CA TYR A 104 -8.54 10.38 11.40
C TYR A 104 -9.55 9.77 12.37
N ARG A 105 -10.24 8.68 12.01
CA ARG A 105 -11.18 7.99 12.90
C ARG A 105 -10.47 7.43 14.14
N LYS A 106 -9.28 6.83 13.99
CA LYS A 106 -8.45 6.38 15.13
C LYS A 106 -8.05 7.55 16.04
N LEU A 107 -7.69 8.71 15.47
CA LEU A 107 -7.39 9.92 16.23
C LEU A 107 -8.63 10.44 16.98
N VAL A 108 -9.78 10.55 16.31
CA VAL A 108 -11.03 11.01 16.92
C VAL A 108 -11.49 10.09 18.03
N LYS A 109 -11.36 8.76 17.87
CA LYS A 109 -11.68 7.78 18.93
C LYS A 109 -10.78 7.98 20.16
N ARG A 110 -9.46 8.07 19.98
CA ARG A 110 -8.49 8.30 21.07
C ARG A 110 -8.71 9.63 21.80
N THR A 111 -9.09 10.67 21.06
CA THR A 111 -9.25 12.04 21.60
C THR A 111 -10.71 12.44 21.85
N ARG A 112 -11.65 11.48 21.91
CA ARG A 112 -13.11 11.74 21.97
C ARG A 112 -13.49 12.69 23.11
N PHE A 113 -13.02 12.41 24.32
CA PHE A 113 -13.39 13.17 25.51
C PHE A 113 -12.74 14.57 25.53
N LEU A 114 -11.49 14.67 25.09
CA LEU A 114 -10.84 15.97 24.92
C LEU A 114 -11.60 16.84 23.91
N ARG A 115 -11.98 16.27 22.76
CA ARG A 115 -12.78 16.99 21.75
C ARG A 115 -14.14 17.42 22.29
N ARG A 116 -14.79 16.59 23.12
CA ARG A 116 -16.04 16.94 23.79
C ARG A 116 -15.85 18.14 24.73
N LYS A 117 -14.86 18.09 25.62
CA LYS A 117 -14.52 19.20 26.53
C LYS A 117 -14.23 20.51 25.77
N VAL A 118 -13.42 20.43 24.70
CA VAL A 118 -13.12 21.60 23.85
C VAL A 118 -14.37 22.12 23.13
N ARG A 119 -15.22 21.23 22.61
CA ARG A 119 -16.48 21.61 21.95
C ARG A 119 -17.41 22.34 22.92
N GLU A 120 -17.61 21.79 24.11
CA GLU A 120 -18.43 22.42 25.16
C GLU A 120 -17.89 23.81 25.54
N GLY A 121 -16.58 23.94 25.73
CA GLY A 121 -15.93 25.23 25.98
C GLY A 121 -16.13 26.25 24.85
N ARG A 122 -16.02 25.81 23.58
CA ARG A 122 -16.28 26.67 22.41
C ARG A 122 -17.75 27.11 22.34
N LEU A 123 -18.70 26.22 22.63
CA LEU A 123 -20.12 26.56 22.64
C LEU A 123 -20.46 27.57 23.75
N LYS A 124 -19.88 27.43 24.94
CA LYS A 124 -20.01 28.43 26.03
C LYS A 124 -19.50 29.80 25.60
N ARG A 125 -18.30 29.87 25.00
CA ARG A 125 -17.76 31.14 24.47
C ARG A 125 -18.63 31.72 23.36
N LYS A 126 -19.21 30.88 22.50
CA LYS A 126 -20.13 31.29 21.44
C LYS A 126 -21.42 31.90 22.01
N GLN A 127 -22.00 31.28 23.03
CA GLN A 127 -23.17 31.82 23.73
C GLN A 127 -22.86 33.16 24.41
N MET A 128 -21.72 33.26 25.11
CA MET A 128 -21.30 34.52 25.74
C MET A 128 -21.10 35.65 24.73
N ARG A 129 -20.55 35.35 23.54
CA ARG A 129 -20.41 36.33 22.46
C ARG A 129 -21.77 36.80 21.96
N PHE A 130 -22.68 35.87 21.69
CA PHE A 130 -24.06 36.17 21.28
C PHE A 130 -24.78 37.07 22.30
N GLU A 131 -24.73 36.73 23.59
CA GLU A 131 -25.33 37.54 24.63
C GLU A 131 -24.70 38.93 24.69
N ARG A 132 -23.36 39.04 24.69
CA ARG A 132 -22.66 40.34 24.69
C ARG A 132 -23.03 41.21 23.49
N ASP A 133 -23.20 40.64 22.31
CA ASP A 133 -23.62 41.38 21.12
C ASP A 133 -25.04 41.93 21.27
N LEU A 134 -25.98 41.15 21.81
CA LEU A 134 -27.31 41.65 22.15
C LEU A 134 -27.25 42.77 23.19
N ARG A 135 -26.38 42.62 24.21
CA ARG A 135 -26.18 43.69 25.20
C ARG A 135 -25.63 44.97 24.60
N ARG A 136 -24.73 44.84 23.63
CA ARG A 136 -24.16 45.99 22.91
C ARG A 136 -25.25 46.74 22.16
N ILE A 137 -26.19 46.04 21.54
CA ILE A 137 -27.29 46.65 20.77
C ILE A 137 -28.19 47.49 21.69
N TRP A 138 -28.66 46.93 22.82
CA TRP A 138 -29.54 47.68 23.72
C TRP A 138 -28.83 48.90 24.34
N ARG A 139 -27.55 48.77 24.70
CA ARG A 139 -26.77 49.88 25.27
C ARG A 139 -26.53 50.97 24.25
N LYS A 140 -26.28 50.59 22.99
CA LYS A 140 -26.14 51.53 21.87
C LYS A 140 -27.45 52.27 21.60
N ALA A 141 -28.59 51.63 21.83
CA ALA A 141 -29.92 52.24 21.73
C ALA A 141 -30.30 53.09 22.96
N GLY A 142 -29.42 53.22 23.97
CA GLY A 142 -29.67 54.03 25.17
C GLY A 142 -30.41 53.30 26.30
N LEU A 143 -30.75 52.01 26.13
CA LEU A 143 -31.38 51.21 27.17
C LEU A 143 -30.33 50.73 28.20
N LYS A 144 -30.60 50.96 29.48
CA LYS A 144 -29.76 50.45 30.59
C LYS A 144 -29.91 48.94 30.78
N GLU A 145 -31.13 48.44 30.58
CA GLU A 145 -31.52 47.05 30.78
C GLU A 145 -32.05 46.41 29.49
N ALA A 146 -32.28 45.10 29.54
CA ALA A 146 -32.96 44.42 28.46
C ALA A 146 -34.41 44.93 28.32
N PRO A 147 -34.99 44.90 27.11
CA PRO A 147 -36.41 45.20 26.92
C PRO A 147 -37.30 44.35 27.84
N ALA A 148 -38.41 44.92 28.31
CA ALA A 148 -39.35 44.23 29.19
C ALA A 148 -39.83 42.90 28.56
N GLY A 149 -39.81 41.82 29.33
CA GLY A 149 -40.20 40.48 28.88
C GLY A 149 -39.17 39.76 28.00
N TRP A 150 -38.01 40.35 27.70
CA TRP A 150 -37.00 39.69 26.87
C TRP A 150 -36.06 38.80 27.69
N GLN A 151 -36.20 37.48 27.55
CA GLN A 151 -35.23 36.51 28.07
C GLN A 151 -34.33 36.01 26.95
N THR A 152 -33.00 36.18 27.10
CA THR A 152 -32.07 35.76 26.05
C THR A 152 -31.98 34.22 25.98
N PRO A 153 -32.34 33.60 24.85
CA PRO A 153 -32.35 32.15 24.75
C PRO A 153 -30.95 31.56 24.64
N LYS A 154 -30.76 30.38 25.24
CA LYS A 154 -29.50 29.61 25.17
C LYS A 154 -29.44 28.72 23.92
N ILE A 155 -29.37 29.34 22.75
CA ILE A 155 -29.44 28.64 21.46
C ILE A 155 -28.25 27.71 21.19
N TYR A 156 -27.05 28.03 21.68
CA TYR A 156 -25.84 27.23 21.43
C TYR A 156 -25.53 26.18 22.50
N LEU A 157 -26.23 26.22 23.63
CA LEU A 157 -26.03 25.30 24.75
C LEU A 157 -27.10 24.20 24.81
N LYS A 158 -28.10 24.23 23.91
CA LYS A 158 -29.16 23.23 23.87
C LYS A 158 -28.57 21.86 23.53
N GLY A 159 -28.59 20.96 24.51
CA GLY A 159 -28.27 19.54 24.30
C GLY A 159 -29.38 18.87 23.49
N ARG A 160 -28.99 17.95 22.61
CA ARG A 160 -29.82 16.82 22.23
C ARG A 160 -29.45 15.65 23.13
#